data_AF-A0A838IND9-F1
#
_entry.id   AF-A0A838IND9-F1
#
_cell.length_a   1.000
_cell.length_b   1.000
_cell.length_c   1.000
_cell.angle_alpha   90.00
_cell.angle_beta   90.00
_cell.angle_gamma   90.00
#
_symmetry.space_group_name_H-M   'P 1'
#
loop_
_entity.id
_entity.type
_entity.pdbx_description
1 polymer ?
#
loop_
_entity_poly.entity_id
_entity_poly.type
_entity_poly.pdbx_seq_one_letter_code
_entity_poly.pdbx_strand_id
1 'polypeptide(L)'
;MLDRTRVRIIDTSAGDGSMVAGREIELRGHVFSPKNINLHNGVLRVASGYRYDAGYIESFDVRGKANIKAINRVNFGYGEAFSFRLFQANRAFFKSADTTLPLFAFDITDEGEITEMTGTAAIGDDRVHSVFDAERLIGLAASGAFTPNAALTVSLYDISGLGSPEPLIVKLDSARRPLWQVDQWHVSQWFEKDAVVLEAAVVARDGFEVEETGLLLVPFFGNNKVTGVEESAAQIFTFSKDTLTARGVIVHRTGGLSHRLLVAGDVATSLSPTNLSIHTLADLDAPRAESSLELVPIYTDLINFGSHRVRVMPPNYRYPYSGLGPKILEIIEATDHPDHAPPVATLEVDALSNCTVGLGSRPGLRRAGASRGLSRHVGDVHHERCAEHWLRPRRRLRGRPLMLDDHRRSALPTPRRGARGMSRRH
;
A
#
# COMPACT_ATOMS: atom_id res chain seq x y z
N MET A 1 -22.96 -21.15 12.67
CA MET A 1 -21.70 -21.29 13.42
C MET A 1 -20.60 -20.93 12.46
N LEU A 2 -19.87 -19.85 12.72
CA LEU A 2 -18.67 -19.55 11.95
C LEU A 2 -17.59 -20.57 12.37
N ASP A 3 -16.84 -21.07 11.40
CA ASP A 3 -15.74 -22.00 11.67
C ASP A 3 -14.69 -21.32 12.54
N ARG A 4 -14.42 -21.92 13.70
CA ARG A 4 -13.35 -21.49 14.59
C ARG A 4 -12.01 -21.72 13.92
N THR A 5 -11.08 -20.79 14.14
CA THR A 5 -9.72 -20.98 13.64
C THR A 5 -9.02 -22.06 14.45
N ARG A 6 -8.33 -22.95 13.74
CA ARG A 6 -7.46 -23.96 14.33
C ARG A 6 -6.02 -23.59 14.01
N VAL A 7 -5.18 -23.52 15.03
CA VAL A 7 -3.76 -23.20 14.92
C VAL A 7 -2.94 -24.44 15.18
N ARG A 8 -1.92 -24.68 14.34
CA ARG A 8 -0.99 -25.78 14.52
C ARG A 8 0.43 -25.27 14.51
N ILE A 9 1.25 -25.87 15.36
CA ILE A 9 2.67 -25.55 15.49
C ILE A 9 3.44 -26.57 14.66
N ILE A 10 4.32 -26.07 13.79
CA ILE A 10 5.15 -26.91 12.94
C ILE A 10 6.59 -26.75 13.41
N ASP A 11 7.23 -27.87 13.73
CA ASP A 11 8.66 -27.92 14.05
C ASP A 11 9.47 -28.03 12.76
N THR A 12 10.34 -27.05 12.52
CA THR A 12 11.24 -27.00 11.36
C THR A 12 12.71 -27.13 11.76
N SER A 13 12.99 -27.56 13.00
CA SER A 13 14.37 -27.63 13.53
C SER A 13 15.22 -28.76 12.97
N ALA A 14 14.63 -29.72 12.25
CA ALA A 14 15.38 -30.82 11.67
C ALA A 14 16.27 -30.32 10.52
N GLY A 15 17.57 -30.63 10.61
CA GLY A 15 18.57 -30.19 9.63
C GLY A 15 18.43 -30.85 8.24
N ASP A 16 17.58 -31.87 8.11
CA ASP A 16 17.24 -32.53 6.85
C ASP A 16 16.05 -31.87 6.12
N GLY A 17 15.50 -30.78 6.68
CA GLY A 17 14.33 -30.08 6.14
C GLY A 17 13.01 -30.78 6.44
N SER A 18 13.01 -31.88 7.21
CA SER A 18 11.78 -32.51 7.66
C SER A 18 11.01 -31.60 8.63
N MET A 19 9.69 -31.72 8.60
CA MET A 19 8.78 -30.93 9.44
C MET A 19 7.93 -31.85 10.28
N VAL A 20 7.88 -31.60 11.59
CA VAL A 20 7.05 -32.37 12.53
C VAL A 20 5.87 -31.52 12.97
N ALA A 21 4.67 -31.97 12.64
CA ALA A 21 3.44 -31.31 13.06
C ALA A 21 3.19 -31.58 14.56
N GLY A 22 3.05 -30.50 15.33
CA GLY A 22 2.58 -30.54 16.71
C GLY A 22 1.07 -30.70 16.84
N ARG A 23 0.58 -30.58 18.07
CA ARG A 23 -0.85 -30.62 18.36
C ARG A 23 -1.57 -29.38 17.79
N GLU A 24 -2.82 -29.57 17.40
CA GLU A 24 -3.70 -28.48 16.95
C GLU A 24 -4.46 -27.87 18.14
N ILE A 25 -4.62 -26.55 18.12
CA ILE A 25 -5.34 -25.75 19.11
C ILE A 25 -6.57 -25.17 18.41
N GLU A 26 -7.75 -25.40 18.97
CA GLU A 26 -8.97 -24.71 18.55
C GLU A 26 -9.11 -23.42 19.35
N LEU A 27 -9.19 -22.28 18.65
CA LEU A 27 -9.34 -20.97 19.26
C LEU A 27 -10.82 -20.63 19.48
N ARG A 28 -11.08 -19.66 20.35
CA ARG A 28 -12.46 -19.19 20.59
C ARG A 28 -13.00 -18.36 19.44
N GLY A 29 -12.17 -17.50 18.86
CA GLY A 29 -12.52 -16.62 17.78
C GLY A 29 -11.91 -17.01 16.43
N HIS A 30 -12.14 -16.15 15.45
CA HIS A 30 -11.49 -16.24 14.15
C HIS A 30 -10.20 -15.40 14.13
N VAL A 31 -9.18 -15.88 13.44
CA VAL A 31 -7.94 -15.13 13.22
C VAL A 31 -7.92 -14.59 11.80
N PHE A 32 -8.02 -13.27 11.66
CA PHE A 32 -8.08 -12.60 10.34
C PHE A 32 -6.71 -12.33 9.72
N SER A 33 -5.64 -12.36 10.52
CA SER A 33 -4.29 -11.99 10.07
C SER A 33 -3.23 -12.80 10.81
N PRO A 34 -2.13 -13.21 10.14
CA PRO A 34 -0.98 -13.82 10.80
C PRO A 34 -0.38 -12.94 11.90
N LYS A 35 -0.53 -11.61 11.82
CA LYS A 35 -0.04 -10.66 12.83
C LYS A 35 -0.75 -10.76 14.18
N ASN A 36 -1.88 -11.45 14.21
CA ASN A 36 -2.59 -11.75 15.44
C ASN A 36 -1.99 -12.96 16.18
N ILE A 37 -0.92 -13.56 15.65
CA ILE A 37 -0.27 -14.72 16.23
C ILE A 37 1.15 -14.32 16.56
N ASN A 38 1.56 -14.57 17.80
CA ASN A 38 2.91 -14.30 18.29
C ASN A 38 3.43 -15.51 19.06
N LEU A 39 4.70 -15.86 18.87
CA LEU A 39 5.39 -16.88 19.65
C LEU A 39 6.56 -16.20 20.36
N HIS A 40 6.53 -16.18 21.69
CA HIS A 40 7.56 -15.53 22.50
C HIS A 40 7.94 -16.45 23.66
N ASN A 41 9.22 -16.76 23.82
CA ASN A 41 9.75 -17.61 24.90
C ASN A 41 9.02 -18.97 25.07
N GLY A 42 8.51 -19.54 23.97
CA GLY A 42 7.77 -20.80 23.99
C GLY A 42 6.30 -20.68 24.42
N VAL A 43 5.80 -19.45 24.54
CA VAL A 43 4.38 -19.14 24.73
C VAL A 43 3.79 -18.63 23.40
N LEU A 44 2.80 -19.35 22.88
CA LEU A 44 1.99 -18.91 21.76
C LEU A 44 0.89 -18.00 22.28
N ARG A 45 0.77 -16.81 21.69
CA ARG A 45 -0.22 -15.78 22.01
C ARG A 45 -1.04 -15.53 20.75
N VAL A 46 -2.36 -15.58 20.89
CA VAL A 46 -3.27 -15.42 19.76
C VAL A 46 -4.37 -14.44 20.09
N ALA A 47 -4.48 -13.41 19.25
CA ALA A 47 -5.63 -12.53 19.24
C ALA A 47 -6.66 -13.04 18.23
N SER A 48 -7.86 -13.35 18.70
CA SER A 48 -8.94 -13.82 17.85
C SER A 48 -10.23 -13.07 18.15
N GLY A 49 -11.20 -13.17 17.24
CA GLY A 49 -12.50 -12.53 17.40
C GLY A 49 -13.26 -12.53 16.08
N TYR A 50 -14.47 -12.04 16.08
CA TYR A 50 -15.21 -11.79 14.85
C TYR A 50 -15.68 -10.33 14.81
N ARG A 51 -16.02 -9.81 13.63
CA ARG A 51 -16.55 -8.44 13.53
C ARG A 51 -17.79 -8.34 14.41
N TYR A 52 -17.77 -7.40 15.36
CA TYR A 52 -18.86 -7.12 16.30
C TYR A 52 -19.08 -8.16 17.42
N ASP A 53 -18.17 -9.12 17.57
CA ASP A 53 -18.13 -10.02 18.75
C ASP A 53 -17.07 -9.53 19.75
N ALA A 54 -16.89 -10.25 20.86
CA ALA A 54 -15.76 -10.03 21.75
C ALA A 54 -14.43 -10.33 21.03
N GLY A 55 -13.42 -9.49 21.28
CA GLY A 55 -12.02 -9.85 21.08
C GLY A 55 -11.56 -10.81 22.18
N TYR A 56 -10.68 -11.73 21.81
CA TYR A 56 -10.03 -12.68 22.69
C TYR A 56 -8.52 -12.57 22.56
N ILE A 57 -7.80 -12.57 23.67
CA ILE A 57 -6.38 -12.92 23.70
C ILE A 57 -6.26 -14.24 24.44
N GLU A 58 -5.65 -15.23 23.80
CA GLU A 58 -5.43 -16.56 24.35
C GLU A 58 -3.93 -16.87 24.34
N SER A 59 -3.42 -17.41 25.44
CA SER A 59 -2.02 -17.84 25.57
C SER A 59 -1.89 -19.33 25.84
N PHE A 60 -0.85 -19.94 25.28
CA PHE A 60 -0.61 -21.37 25.34
C PHE A 60 0.88 -21.66 25.53
N ASP A 61 1.23 -22.58 26.42
CA ASP A 61 2.59 -23.10 26.55
C ASP A 61 2.78 -24.16 25.47
N VAL A 62 3.74 -23.90 24.58
CA VAL A 62 3.98 -24.71 23.39
C VAL A 62 5.39 -25.29 23.35
N ARG A 63 6.15 -25.17 24.45
CA ARG A 63 7.49 -25.78 24.57
C ARG A 63 7.42 -27.30 24.38
N GLY A 64 6.39 -27.93 24.93
CA GLY A 64 6.02 -29.30 24.61
C GLY A 64 5.07 -29.35 23.40
N LYS A 65 5.60 -29.31 22.17
CA LYS A 65 4.81 -29.23 20.91
C LYS A 65 3.70 -30.29 20.77
N ALA A 66 3.84 -31.45 21.42
CA ALA A 66 2.83 -32.50 21.48
C ALA A 66 1.82 -32.35 22.64
N ASN A 67 2.20 -31.64 23.70
CA ASN A 67 1.42 -31.40 24.91
C ASN A 67 1.26 -29.89 25.18
N ILE A 68 0.52 -29.23 24.29
CA ILE A 68 0.21 -27.81 24.41
C ILE A 68 -0.75 -27.61 25.59
N LYS A 69 -0.43 -26.65 26.47
CA LYS A 69 -1.26 -26.29 27.63
C LYS A 69 -1.81 -24.88 27.47
N ALA A 70 -3.12 -24.69 27.62
CA ALA A 70 -3.69 -23.36 27.74
C ALA A 70 -3.22 -22.71 29.06
N ILE A 71 -2.89 -21.42 29.02
CA ILE A 71 -2.39 -20.66 30.17
C ILE A 71 -3.48 -19.69 30.60
N ASN A 72 -3.72 -18.64 29.81
CA ASN A 72 -4.65 -17.56 30.14
C ASN A 72 -5.56 -17.24 28.95
N ARG A 73 -6.72 -16.64 29.25
CA ARG A 73 -7.61 -16.01 28.28
C ARG A 73 -8.19 -14.73 28.86
N VAL A 74 -8.17 -13.66 28.06
CA VAL A 74 -8.88 -12.41 28.32
C VAL A 74 -9.84 -12.09 27.19
N ASN A 75 -11.04 -11.62 27.54
CA ASN A 75 -12.03 -11.10 26.59
C ASN A 75 -11.99 -9.57 26.64
N PHE A 76 -12.04 -8.88 25.50
CA PHE A 76 -11.98 -7.42 25.42
C PHE A 76 -12.76 -6.87 24.22
N GLY A 77 -13.04 -5.56 24.21
CA GLY A 77 -13.68 -4.84 23.10
C GLY A 77 -14.94 -5.49 22.54
N TYR A 78 -15.92 -5.79 23.40
CA TYR A 78 -17.21 -6.35 22.99
C TYR A 78 -17.92 -5.44 21.98
N GLY A 79 -18.31 -5.99 20.83
CA GLY A 79 -19.02 -5.22 19.80
C GLY A 79 -18.10 -4.46 18.84
N GLU A 80 -16.78 -4.57 19.01
CA GLU A 80 -15.81 -3.77 18.28
C GLU A 80 -15.18 -4.51 17.10
N ALA A 81 -14.90 -3.78 16.04
CA ALA A 81 -14.02 -4.24 14.98
C ALA A 81 -12.64 -3.62 15.20
N PHE A 82 -11.58 -4.40 15.36
CA PHE A 82 -10.26 -3.80 15.56
C PHE A 82 -9.56 -3.50 14.24
N SER A 83 -9.09 -2.25 14.10
CA SER A 83 -8.38 -1.70 12.96
C SER A 83 -6.88 -2.00 12.99
N PHE A 84 -6.33 -2.24 14.18
CA PHE A 84 -4.90 -2.47 14.41
C PHE A 84 -4.67 -3.46 15.56
N ARG A 85 -3.60 -4.27 15.45
CA ARG A 85 -3.18 -5.27 16.44
C ARG A 85 -1.66 -5.42 16.41
N LEU A 86 -1.01 -5.39 17.58
CA LEU A 86 0.43 -5.58 17.72
C LEU A 86 0.75 -6.40 18.95
N PHE A 87 1.52 -7.47 18.78
CA PHE A 87 2.24 -8.13 19.86
C PHE A 87 3.69 -7.67 19.82
N GLN A 88 4.22 -7.23 20.94
CA GLN A 88 5.59 -6.78 21.07
C GLN A 88 6.15 -7.18 22.42
N ALA A 89 7.24 -7.95 22.42
CA ALA A 89 7.82 -8.50 23.64
C ALA A 89 6.71 -9.05 24.55
N ASN A 90 6.60 -8.58 25.79
CA ASN A 90 5.60 -8.97 26.77
C ASN A 90 4.34 -8.08 26.78
N ARG A 91 3.98 -7.49 25.64
CA ARG A 91 2.85 -6.56 25.52
C ARG A 91 2.00 -6.84 24.30
N ALA A 92 0.73 -6.44 24.38
CA ALA A 92 -0.15 -6.44 23.23
C ALA A 92 -1.03 -5.19 23.17
N PHE A 93 -1.27 -4.69 21.96
CA PHE A 93 -2.02 -3.46 21.70
C PHE A 93 -3.08 -3.69 20.63
N PHE A 94 -4.29 -3.19 20.86
CA PHE A 94 -5.42 -3.34 19.95
C PHE A 94 -6.18 -2.02 19.85
N LYS A 95 -6.42 -1.54 18.64
CA LYS A 95 -7.20 -0.32 18.39
C LYS A 95 -8.55 -0.69 17.79
N SER A 96 -9.64 -0.14 18.33
CA SER A 96 -10.94 -0.24 17.67
C SER A 96 -10.95 0.53 16.33
N ALA A 97 -11.85 0.16 15.44
CA ALA A 97 -12.25 0.95 14.29
C ALA A 97 -13.07 2.17 14.71
N ASP A 98 -13.72 2.12 15.88
CA ASP A 98 -14.24 3.33 16.53
C ASP A 98 -13.06 4.11 17.12
N THR A 99 -12.73 5.23 16.49
CA THR A 99 -11.62 6.10 16.89
C THR A 99 -11.88 6.86 18.19
N THR A 100 -13.09 6.80 18.74
CA THR A 100 -13.43 7.39 20.04
C THR A 100 -13.08 6.49 21.21
N LEU A 101 -12.89 5.19 20.95
CA LEU A 101 -12.51 4.23 21.98
C LEU A 101 -11.00 4.27 22.26
N PRO A 102 -10.59 4.00 23.51
CA PRO A 102 -9.18 3.95 23.87
C PRO A 102 -8.48 2.79 23.17
N LEU A 103 -7.15 2.86 23.13
CA LEU A 103 -6.31 1.72 22.77
C LEU A 103 -6.40 0.68 23.89
N PHE A 104 -6.74 -0.55 23.57
CA PHE A 104 -6.64 -1.65 24.53
C PHE A 104 -5.17 -2.08 24.61
N ALA A 105 -4.58 -2.01 25.81
CA ALA A 105 -3.22 -2.46 26.07
C ALA A 105 -3.22 -3.59 27.10
N PHE A 106 -2.33 -4.55 26.89
CA PHE A 106 -2.20 -5.73 27.72
C PHE A 106 -0.75 -5.95 28.07
N ASP A 107 -0.49 -6.28 29.33
CA ASP A 107 0.77 -6.85 29.78
C ASP A 107 0.65 -8.38 29.73
N ILE A 108 1.71 -9.05 29.28
CA ILE A 108 1.77 -10.50 29.10
C ILE A 108 3.07 -11.03 29.67
N THR A 109 3.03 -11.76 30.77
CA THR A 109 4.27 -12.29 31.38
C THR A 109 4.98 -13.29 30.47
N ASP A 110 6.23 -13.64 30.81
CA ASP A 110 6.97 -14.70 30.11
C ASP A 110 6.29 -16.07 30.23
N GLU A 111 5.54 -16.29 31.32
CA GLU A 111 4.70 -17.46 31.52
C GLU A 111 3.39 -17.39 30.73
N GLY A 112 3.05 -16.24 30.12
CA GLY A 112 1.85 -16.08 29.31
C GLY A 112 0.61 -15.64 30.06
N GLU A 113 0.72 -15.19 31.31
CA GLU A 113 -0.40 -14.57 32.03
C GLU A 113 -0.71 -13.20 31.43
N ILE A 114 -1.99 -12.92 31.15
CA ILE A 114 -2.43 -11.72 30.44
C ILE A 114 -3.19 -10.82 31.41
N THR A 115 -2.80 -9.55 31.50
CA THR A 115 -3.50 -8.52 32.28
C THR A 115 -3.87 -7.35 31.38
N GLU A 116 -5.16 -6.98 31.36
CA GLU A 116 -5.61 -5.75 30.70
C GLU A 116 -5.20 -4.54 31.52
N MET A 117 -4.57 -3.57 30.87
CA MET A 117 -4.14 -2.32 31.49
C MET A 117 -5.26 -1.30 31.35
N THR A 118 -5.80 -0.85 32.48
CA THR A 118 -6.85 0.17 32.51
C THR A 118 -6.27 1.58 32.45
N GLY A 119 -7.01 2.53 31.87
CA GLY A 119 -6.63 3.94 31.85
C GLY A 119 -5.69 4.36 30.72
N THR A 120 -5.50 3.53 29.70
CA THR A 120 -4.71 3.86 28.52
C THR A 120 -5.32 5.01 27.73
N ALA A 121 -4.52 6.04 27.47
CA ALA A 121 -4.95 7.13 26.61
C ALA A 121 -5.26 6.64 25.20
N ALA A 122 -6.13 7.37 24.51
CA ALA A 122 -6.40 7.13 23.10
C ALA A 122 -5.12 7.36 22.27
N ILE A 123 -4.52 6.27 21.77
CA ILE A 123 -3.62 6.36 20.62
C ILE A 123 -4.50 6.55 19.40
N GLY A 124 -4.52 7.79 18.90
CA GLY A 124 -5.35 8.20 17.78
C GLY A 124 -4.85 7.65 16.43
N ASP A 125 -3.63 7.13 16.37
CA ASP A 125 -2.98 6.73 15.11
C ASP A 125 -3.46 5.39 14.55
N ASP A 126 -3.53 5.27 13.23
CA ASP A 126 -4.10 4.10 12.54
C ASP A 126 -3.18 2.88 12.54
N ARG A 127 -1.88 3.15 12.66
CA ARG A 127 -0.81 2.14 12.78
C ARG A 127 0.15 2.57 13.86
N VAL A 128 0.78 1.60 14.52
CA VAL A 128 1.92 1.88 15.38
C VAL A 128 3.04 0.88 15.17
N HIS A 129 4.27 1.35 15.37
CA HIS A 129 5.49 0.54 15.40
C HIS A 129 6.14 0.68 16.77
N SER A 130 6.69 -0.41 17.29
CA SER A 130 7.46 -0.35 18.53
C SER A 130 8.91 -0.02 18.24
N VAL A 131 9.49 0.84 19.09
CA VAL A 131 10.91 1.23 19.06
C VAL A 131 11.45 1.30 20.49
N PHE A 132 12.78 1.33 20.63
CA PHE A 132 13.54 1.38 21.88
C PHE A 132 13.13 0.28 22.85
N ASP A 133 13.28 -0.98 22.43
CA ASP A 133 12.97 -2.17 23.23
C ASP A 133 11.53 -2.18 23.79
N ALA A 134 10.59 -1.60 23.03
CA ALA A 134 9.19 -1.45 23.42
C ALA A 134 8.92 -0.50 24.59
N GLU A 135 9.81 0.46 24.83
CA GLU A 135 9.55 1.61 25.69
C GLU A 135 8.79 2.73 24.97
N ARG A 136 8.78 2.71 23.62
CA ARG A 136 8.10 3.70 22.79
C ARG A 136 7.26 3.07 21.68
N LEU A 137 6.26 3.83 21.23
CA LEU A 137 5.54 3.57 19.98
C LEU A 137 5.64 4.78 19.05
N ILE A 138 5.87 4.52 17.76
CA ILE A 138 5.67 5.48 16.68
C ILE A 138 4.31 5.22 16.07
N GLY A 139 3.39 6.17 16.18
CA GLY A 139 2.08 6.15 15.52
C GLY A 139 2.10 6.81 14.15
N LEU A 140 1.36 6.24 13.19
CA LEU A 140 1.14 6.78 11.86
C LEU A 140 -0.35 6.94 11.60
N ALA A 141 -0.76 8.12 11.12
CA ALA A 141 -2.13 8.40 10.72
C ALA A 141 -2.20 9.36 9.53
N ALA A 142 -3.40 9.53 8.98
CA ALA A 142 -3.71 10.67 8.13
C ALA A 142 -4.56 11.67 8.91
N SER A 143 -4.12 12.92 9.05
CA SER A 143 -4.95 14.00 9.59
C SER A 143 -5.77 14.67 8.48
N GLY A 144 -6.93 15.25 8.84
CA GLY A 144 -7.76 16.00 7.90
C GLY A 144 -8.39 15.13 6.81
N ALA A 145 -8.79 13.91 7.15
CA ALA A 145 -9.39 12.94 6.24
C ALA A 145 -10.49 13.57 5.35
N PHE A 146 -10.45 13.25 4.05
CA PHE A 146 -11.35 13.75 3.00
C PHE A 146 -11.34 15.27 2.79
N THR A 147 -10.35 15.99 3.35
CA THR A 147 -10.19 17.42 3.12
C THR A 147 -9.04 17.73 2.17
N PRO A 148 -9.06 18.91 1.51
CA PRO A 148 -7.93 19.39 0.71
C PRO A 148 -6.61 19.57 1.48
N ASN A 149 -6.66 19.47 2.81
CA ASN A 149 -5.52 19.66 3.71
C ASN A 149 -5.09 18.37 4.39
N ALA A 150 -5.48 17.21 3.84
CA ALA A 150 -5.05 15.94 4.37
C ALA A 150 -3.51 15.85 4.42
N ALA A 151 -2.99 15.39 5.56
CA ALA A 151 -1.58 15.32 5.84
C ALA A 151 -1.20 13.99 6.49
N LEU A 152 0.07 13.63 6.37
CA LEU A 152 0.62 12.53 7.14
C LEU A 152 0.86 13.01 8.56
N THR A 153 0.42 12.24 9.53
CA THR A 153 0.68 12.46 10.94
C THR A 153 1.59 11.37 11.47
N VAL A 154 2.60 11.76 12.23
CA VAL A 154 3.46 10.85 12.99
C VAL A 154 3.45 11.27 14.44
N SER A 155 3.20 10.33 15.33
CA SER A 155 3.18 10.53 16.78
C SER A 155 4.25 9.66 17.43
N LEU A 156 4.80 10.12 18.55
CA LEU A 156 5.68 9.34 19.41
C LEU A 156 5.04 9.22 20.80
N TYR A 157 4.99 8.00 21.30
CA TYR A 157 4.35 7.66 22.57
C TYR A 157 5.33 7.03 23.55
N ASP A 158 5.28 7.41 24.82
CA ASP A 158 5.84 6.69 25.94
C ASP A 158 4.92 5.54 26.34
N ILE A 159 5.42 4.31 26.23
CA ILE A 159 4.75 3.11 26.72
C ILE A 159 5.56 2.38 27.76
N SER A 160 6.63 2.96 28.30
CA SER A 160 7.44 2.36 29.37
C SER A 160 6.56 1.90 30.54
N GLY A 161 5.54 2.69 30.89
CA GLY A 161 4.41 2.32 31.74
C GLY A 161 3.07 2.39 31.01
N LEU A 162 2.34 1.28 30.95
CA LEU A 162 1.02 1.22 30.30
C LEU A 162 -0.10 1.89 31.11
N GLY A 163 0.16 2.35 32.33
CA GLY A 163 -0.80 3.08 33.17
C GLY A 163 -0.77 4.60 33.01
N SER A 164 0.05 5.15 32.11
CA SER A 164 0.13 6.60 31.91
C SER A 164 -1.13 7.12 31.20
N PRO A 165 -1.83 8.13 31.75
CA PRO A 165 -2.99 8.74 31.10
C PRO A 165 -2.60 9.66 29.93
N GLU A 166 -1.32 10.01 29.78
CA GLU A 166 -0.81 10.88 28.72
C GLU A 166 0.49 10.28 28.14
N PRO A 167 0.39 9.23 27.32
CA PRO A 167 1.55 8.60 26.68
C PRO A 167 2.09 9.43 25.52
N LEU A 168 1.34 10.39 24.96
CA LEU A 168 1.79 11.16 23.80
C LEU A 168 2.94 12.10 24.19
N ILE A 169 4.13 11.88 23.63
CA ILE A 169 5.29 12.75 23.79
C ILE A 169 5.22 13.89 22.77
N VAL A 170 5.15 13.53 21.49
CA VAL A 170 5.16 14.49 20.39
C VAL A 170 4.30 14.01 19.25
N LYS A 171 3.65 14.94 18.56
CA LYS A 171 2.86 14.70 17.35
C LYS A 171 3.25 15.71 16.28
N LEU A 172 3.58 15.22 15.10
CA LEU A 172 3.92 16.03 13.94
C LEU A 172 2.96 15.73 12.78
N ASP A 173 2.49 16.79 12.15
CA ASP A 173 1.89 16.71 10.82
C ASP A 173 2.92 17.11 9.76
N SER A 174 3.03 16.33 8.69
CA SER A 174 3.88 16.64 7.53
C SER A 174 3.50 17.97 6.87
N ALA A 175 2.27 18.46 7.09
CA ALA A 175 1.77 19.74 6.61
C ALA A 175 2.55 20.97 7.09
N ARG A 176 3.42 20.86 8.11
CA ARG A 176 4.32 21.97 8.48
C ARG A 176 5.34 22.32 7.40
N ARG A 177 5.55 21.47 6.38
CA ARG A 177 6.13 21.86 5.09
C ARG A 177 5.05 21.71 4.02
N PRO A 178 4.31 22.77 3.62
CA PRO A 178 3.06 22.70 2.85
C PRO A 178 3.22 22.23 1.40
N LEU A 179 4.33 21.59 1.04
CA LEU A 179 4.65 21.17 -0.32
C LEU A 179 3.76 20.02 -0.80
N TRP A 180 3.09 19.30 0.10
CA TRP A 180 2.31 18.11 -0.26
C TRP A 180 0.88 18.15 0.29
N GLN A 181 -0.05 17.73 -0.54
CA GLN A 181 -1.40 17.32 -0.15
C GLN A 181 -1.48 15.81 -0.25
N VAL A 182 -1.68 15.13 0.88
CA VAL A 182 -1.59 13.68 0.97
C VAL A 182 -2.95 13.04 0.64
N ASP A 183 -2.98 12.00 -0.19
CA ASP A 183 -4.18 11.22 -0.47
C ASP A 183 -4.34 10.07 0.53
N GLN A 184 -5.25 10.28 1.49
CA GLN A 184 -5.57 9.36 2.58
C GLN A 184 -5.91 7.91 2.14
N TRP A 185 -6.52 7.72 0.96
CA TRP A 185 -6.99 6.40 0.53
C TRP A 185 -5.80 5.45 0.34
N HIS A 186 -4.66 6.04 0.01
CA HIS A 186 -3.42 5.32 -0.26
C HIS A 186 -2.54 5.24 0.97
N VAL A 187 -2.57 6.26 1.80
CA VAL A 187 -1.78 6.35 3.04
C VAL A 187 -2.17 5.27 4.06
N SER A 188 -3.47 5.05 4.30
CA SER A 188 -3.95 4.03 5.26
C SER A 188 -3.67 2.57 4.85
N GLN A 189 -3.55 2.29 3.55
CA GLN A 189 -3.28 0.93 3.04
C GLN A 189 -1.78 0.58 2.96
N TRP A 190 -0.91 1.59 2.97
CA TRP A 190 0.53 1.41 2.68
C TRP A 190 1.40 1.38 3.94
N PHE A 191 1.01 2.12 4.99
CA PHE A 191 1.80 2.24 6.22
C PHE A 191 2.33 0.92 6.81
N GLU A 192 1.50 -0.12 6.83
CA GLU A 192 1.81 -1.33 7.60
C GLU A 192 2.80 -2.29 6.90
N LYS A 193 2.96 -2.16 5.58
CA LYS A 193 3.87 -3.01 4.80
C LYS A 193 5.12 -2.26 4.34
N ASP A 194 5.07 -0.93 4.30
CA ASP A 194 6.04 -0.16 3.53
C ASP A 194 6.75 0.92 4.34
N ALA A 195 6.27 1.25 5.54
CA ALA A 195 7.02 2.13 6.43
C ALA A 195 8.30 1.43 6.91
N VAL A 196 9.40 2.16 6.90
CA VAL A 196 10.69 1.68 7.42
C VAL A 196 10.96 2.39 8.71
N VAL A 197 11.21 1.61 9.77
CA VAL A 197 11.58 2.11 11.09
C VAL A 197 12.91 1.48 11.46
N LEU A 198 13.94 2.29 11.63
CA LEU A 198 15.28 1.86 12.00
C LEU A 198 15.77 2.64 13.21
N GLU A 199 16.29 1.93 14.19
CA GLU A 199 16.92 2.51 15.38
C GLU A 199 18.43 2.59 15.17
N ALA A 200 19.08 3.62 15.70
CA ALA A 200 20.53 3.85 15.55
C ALA A 200 21.02 3.86 14.09
N ALA A 201 20.20 4.38 13.18
CA ALA A 201 20.48 4.41 11.74
C ALA A 201 21.11 5.72 11.28
N VAL A 202 20.92 6.81 12.02
CA VAL A 202 21.36 8.15 11.67
C VAL A 202 21.96 8.86 12.88
N VAL A 203 22.60 10.00 12.64
CA VAL A 203 22.96 10.97 13.68
C VAL A 203 22.47 12.32 13.17
N ALA A 204 21.30 12.73 13.62
CA ALA A 204 20.65 13.98 13.21
C ALA A 204 20.36 14.86 14.42
N ARG A 205 20.14 16.16 14.21
CA ARG A 205 19.70 17.08 15.27
C ARG A 205 18.31 17.60 14.97
N ASP A 206 17.44 17.64 15.97
CA ASP A 206 16.05 18.14 15.89
C ASP A 206 15.93 19.65 15.59
N GLY A 207 17.05 20.36 15.50
CA GLY A 207 17.12 21.82 15.36
C GLY A 207 17.21 22.58 16.69
N PHE A 208 17.06 21.87 17.82
CA PHE A 208 17.24 22.36 19.19
C PHE A 208 18.37 21.62 19.93
N GLU A 209 19.30 21.05 19.16
CA GLU A 209 20.51 20.34 19.59
C GLU A 209 20.29 18.93 20.18
N VAL A 210 19.07 18.38 20.20
CA VAL A 210 18.84 16.99 20.63
C VAL A 210 19.25 16.05 19.50
N GLU A 211 20.07 15.04 19.85
CA GLU A 211 20.47 14.00 18.91
C GLU A 211 19.33 12.99 18.70
N GLU A 212 18.95 12.82 17.43
CA GLU A 212 18.01 11.82 16.96
C GLU A 212 18.78 10.74 16.19
N THR A 213 18.63 9.49 16.63
CA THR A 213 19.35 8.34 16.06
C THR A 213 18.46 7.39 15.27
N GLY A 214 17.14 7.51 15.44
CA GLY A 214 16.15 6.76 14.70
C GLY A 214 15.84 7.38 13.34
N LEU A 215 15.56 6.54 12.35
CA LEU A 215 15.09 6.91 11.02
C LEU A 215 13.74 6.26 10.76
N LEU A 216 12.77 7.08 10.37
CA LEU A 216 11.45 6.65 9.95
C LEU A 216 11.20 7.15 8.52
N LEU A 217 10.94 6.23 7.60
CA LEU A 217 10.52 6.57 6.24
C LEU A 217 9.07 6.17 6.05
N VAL A 218 8.22 7.14 5.77
CA VAL A 218 6.79 6.92 5.62
C VAL A 218 6.37 7.17 4.17
N PRO A 219 6.05 6.12 3.40
CA PRO A 219 5.58 6.27 2.05
C PRO A 219 4.18 6.88 2.02
N PHE A 220 3.96 7.75 1.05
CA PHE A 220 2.66 8.36 0.78
C PHE A 220 2.49 8.60 -0.73
N PHE A 221 1.26 8.95 -1.10
CA PHE A 221 0.96 9.51 -2.41
C PHE A 221 0.21 10.81 -2.20
N GLY A 222 0.49 11.79 -3.04
CA GLY A 222 -0.13 13.09 -2.89
C GLY A 222 0.14 14.02 -4.05
N ASN A 223 -0.55 15.15 -4.04
CA ASN A 223 -0.26 16.26 -4.94
C ASN A 223 0.88 17.09 -4.37
N ASN A 224 1.97 17.20 -5.13
CA ASN A 224 3.04 18.13 -4.86
C ASN A 224 2.58 19.54 -5.25
N LYS A 225 2.29 20.39 -4.27
CA LYS A 225 1.76 21.74 -4.47
C LYS A 225 2.73 22.69 -5.18
N VAL A 226 4.02 22.35 -5.26
CA VAL A 226 5.01 23.14 -6.01
C VAL A 226 4.91 22.86 -7.49
N THR A 227 4.83 21.58 -7.87
CA THR A 227 4.82 21.15 -9.28
C THR A 227 3.39 21.01 -9.83
N GLY A 228 2.40 20.91 -8.95
CA GLY A 228 1.01 20.56 -9.27
C GLY A 228 0.82 19.09 -9.67
N VAL A 229 1.86 18.26 -9.54
CA VAL A 229 1.86 16.87 -10.01
C VAL A 229 1.50 15.93 -8.87
N GLU A 230 0.63 14.97 -9.15
CA GLU A 230 0.40 13.85 -8.25
C GLU A 230 1.49 12.80 -8.42
N GLU A 231 2.19 12.50 -7.34
CA GLU A 231 3.31 11.58 -7.35
C GLU A 231 3.42 10.83 -6.02
N SER A 232 4.15 9.73 -6.07
CA SER A 232 4.46 8.95 -4.88
C SER A 232 5.74 9.47 -4.25
N ALA A 233 5.82 9.41 -2.93
CA ALA A 233 6.99 9.88 -2.20
C ALA A 233 7.12 9.17 -0.85
N ALA A 234 8.26 9.35 -0.18
CA ALA A 234 8.44 8.96 1.20
C ALA A 234 8.88 10.16 2.03
N GLN A 235 8.12 10.49 3.06
CA GLN A 235 8.49 11.51 4.03
C GLN A 235 9.53 10.91 4.97
N ILE A 236 10.66 11.61 5.11
CA ILE A 236 11.69 11.26 6.07
C ILE A 236 11.33 11.90 7.42
N PHE A 237 11.43 11.13 8.48
CA PHE A 237 11.47 11.60 9.85
C PHE A 237 12.70 11.03 10.55
N THR A 238 13.23 11.79 11.49
CA THR A 238 14.19 11.27 12.46
C THR A 238 13.56 11.33 13.85
N PHE A 239 14.02 10.47 14.74
CA PHE A 239 13.46 10.39 16.09
C PHE A 239 14.51 9.99 17.13
N SER A 240 14.27 10.39 18.37
CA SER A 240 14.93 9.89 19.57
C SER A 240 13.88 9.28 20.49
N LYS A 241 14.23 8.97 21.75
CA LYS A 241 13.23 8.56 22.74
C LYS A 241 12.19 9.64 23.01
N ASP A 242 12.54 10.91 22.84
CA ASP A 242 11.70 12.03 23.30
C ASP A 242 11.45 13.10 22.23
N THR A 243 12.08 12.98 21.06
CA THR A 243 11.94 13.93 19.95
C THR A 243 11.60 13.21 18.65
N LEU A 244 10.90 13.94 17.79
CA LEU A 244 10.52 13.51 16.45
C LEU A 244 10.63 14.74 15.56
N THR A 245 11.28 14.60 14.40
CA THR A 245 11.48 15.70 13.47
C THR A 245 11.18 15.29 12.04
N ALA A 246 10.35 16.07 11.36
CA ALA A 246 10.09 15.91 9.93
C ALA A 246 11.25 16.50 9.12
N ARG A 247 11.77 15.72 8.17
CA ARG A 247 12.90 16.06 7.30
C ARG A 247 12.46 16.24 5.84
N GLY A 248 13.35 15.96 4.90
CA GLY A 248 13.10 16.00 3.47
C GLY A 248 12.16 14.89 3.00
N VAL A 249 11.95 14.86 1.69
CA VAL A 249 11.04 13.93 1.03
C VAL A 249 11.77 13.24 -0.12
N ILE A 250 11.76 11.91 -0.13
CA ILE A 250 12.24 11.12 -1.27
C ILE A 250 11.11 11.07 -2.30
N VAL A 251 11.31 11.75 -3.43
CA VAL A 251 10.30 11.76 -4.51
C VAL A 251 10.48 10.54 -5.41
N HIS A 252 9.37 9.86 -5.69
CA HIS A 252 9.30 8.71 -6.57
C HIS A 252 8.28 8.99 -7.70
N ARG A 253 8.79 9.50 -8.82
CA ARG A 253 7.99 10.11 -9.89
C ARG A 253 7.11 9.14 -10.68
N THR A 254 7.26 7.83 -10.49
CA THR A 254 6.59 6.83 -11.33
C THR A 254 5.75 5.87 -10.50
N GLY A 255 4.44 5.91 -10.72
CA GLY A 255 3.49 4.94 -10.20
C GLY A 255 3.33 4.93 -8.69
N GLY A 256 2.30 4.22 -8.21
CA GLY A 256 2.15 4.01 -6.78
C GLY A 256 3.38 3.28 -6.24
N LEU A 257 4.05 3.86 -5.24
CA LEU A 257 5.16 3.21 -4.53
C LEU A 257 4.74 1.81 -4.11
N SER A 258 5.41 0.80 -4.66
CA SER A 258 5.16 -0.60 -4.36
C SER A 258 6.36 -1.17 -3.62
N HIS A 259 6.41 -0.77 -2.35
CA HIS A 259 6.58 -1.67 -1.21
C HIS A 259 7.93 -1.87 -0.54
N ARG A 260 9.06 -1.29 -0.99
CA ARG A 260 10.30 -1.39 -0.20
C ARG A 260 11.15 -0.13 -0.31
N LEU A 261 11.27 0.56 0.82
CA LEU A 261 12.40 1.42 1.07
C LEU A 261 13.47 0.56 1.73
N LEU A 262 14.66 0.50 1.14
CA LEU A 262 15.81 -0.14 1.77
C LEU A 262 16.79 0.95 2.12
N VAL A 263 17.26 0.95 3.37
CA VAL A 263 18.26 1.92 3.83
C VAL A 263 19.51 1.15 4.26
N ALA A 264 20.65 1.59 3.74
CA ALA A 264 21.97 1.12 4.14
C ALA A 264 22.90 2.32 4.21
N GLY A 265 23.29 2.72 5.43
CA GLY A 265 24.07 3.93 5.64
C GLY A 265 23.32 5.17 5.14
N ASP A 266 23.98 5.95 4.28
CA ASP A 266 23.45 7.16 3.66
C ASP A 266 22.75 6.88 2.32
N VAL A 267 22.37 5.65 2.00
CA VAL A 267 21.68 5.30 0.76
C VAL A 267 20.29 4.76 1.05
N ALA A 268 19.29 5.36 0.42
CA ALA A 268 17.92 4.86 0.37
C ALA A 268 17.57 4.39 -1.04
N THR A 269 16.94 3.22 -1.14
CA THR A 269 16.46 2.67 -2.41
C THR A 269 14.95 2.57 -2.36
N SER A 270 14.28 3.07 -3.40
CA SER A 270 12.83 3.03 -3.57
C SER A 270 12.48 2.15 -4.75
N LEU A 271 11.66 1.13 -4.52
CA LEU A 271 11.17 0.21 -5.55
C LEU A 271 9.67 0.40 -5.80
N SER A 272 9.29 0.42 -7.06
CA SER A 272 7.92 0.31 -7.56
C SER A 272 7.88 -0.70 -8.73
N PRO A 273 6.71 -1.05 -9.28
CA PRO A 273 6.63 -1.99 -10.38
C PRO A 273 7.32 -1.48 -11.64
N THR A 274 7.50 -0.17 -11.77
CA THR A 274 8.04 0.48 -12.97
C THR A 274 9.36 1.17 -12.75
N ASN A 275 9.82 1.33 -11.50
CA ASN A 275 11.06 2.04 -11.23
C ASN A 275 11.76 1.56 -9.97
N LEU A 276 13.07 1.46 -10.09
CA LEU A 276 14.00 1.38 -8.97
C LEU A 276 14.77 2.71 -8.94
N SER A 277 14.69 3.46 -7.84
CA SER A 277 15.46 4.69 -7.67
C SER A 277 16.33 4.62 -6.44
N ILE A 278 17.52 5.21 -6.53
CA ILE A 278 18.52 5.28 -5.47
C ILE A 278 18.70 6.75 -5.11
N HIS A 279 18.68 7.03 -3.81
CA HIS A 279 18.76 8.35 -3.24
C HIS A 279 19.86 8.37 -2.17
N THR A 280 20.63 9.45 -2.09
CA THR A 280 21.49 9.71 -0.94
C THR A 280 20.69 10.43 0.15
N LEU A 281 21.00 10.04 1.39
CA LEU A 281 20.50 10.55 2.66
C LEU A 281 21.59 11.29 3.44
N ALA A 282 22.71 11.65 2.81
CA ALA A 282 23.79 12.40 3.44
C ALA A 282 23.32 13.76 3.99
N ASP A 283 22.32 14.36 3.34
CA ASP A 283 21.50 15.46 3.87
C ASP A 283 20.04 14.98 3.96
N LEU A 284 19.57 14.72 5.18
CA LEU A 284 18.23 14.22 5.44
C LEU A 284 17.14 15.26 5.11
N ASP A 285 17.46 16.55 5.16
CA ASP A 285 16.53 17.64 4.87
C ASP A 285 16.37 17.89 3.36
N ALA A 286 17.36 17.47 2.56
CA ALA A 286 17.38 17.57 1.11
C ALA A 286 17.90 16.27 0.45
N PRO A 287 17.18 15.14 0.58
CA PRO A 287 17.60 13.88 -0.05
C PRO A 287 17.72 14.06 -1.55
N ARG A 288 18.77 13.49 -2.14
CA ARG A 288 19.08 13.67 -3.57
C ARG A 288 18.98 12.35 -4.30
N ALA A 289 18.24 12.33 -5.42
CA ALA A 289 18.24 11.20 -6.33
C ALA A 289 19.61 11.07 -7.00
N GLU A 290 20.24 9.90 -6.88
CA GLU A 290 21.53 9.58 -7.50
C GLU A 290 21.34 8.88 -8.84
N SER A 291 20.42 7.92 -8.88
CA SER A 291 20.14 7.17 -10.10
C SER A 291 18.73 6.58 -10.09
N SER A 292 18.25 6.22 -11.27
CA SER A 292 17.00 5.50 -11.42
C SER A 292 17.06 4.54 -12.60
N LEU A 293 16.47 3.37 -12.44
CA LEU A 293 16.28 2.36 -13.46
C LEU A 293 14.77 2.16 -13.67
N GLU A 294 14.30 2.39 -14.88
CA GLU A 294 12.96 1.98 -15.28
C GLU A 294 12.92 0.45 -15.42
N LEU A 295 11.97 -0.20 -14.74
CA LEU A 295 11.86 -1.66 -14.67
C LEU A 295 10.89 -2.21 -15.70
N VAL A 296 9.72 -1.58 -15.78
CA VAL A 296 8.64 -1.98 -16.69
C VAL A 296 8.08 -0.72 -17.32
N PRO A 297 8.33 -0.48 -18.62
CA PRO A 297 7.70 0.63 -19.31
C PRO A 297 6.20 0.38 -19.44
N ILE A 298 5.40 1.44 -19.32
CA ILE A 298 3.96 1.38 -19.56
C ILE A 298 3.63 1.98 -20.90
N TYR A 299 3.07 1.15 -21.76
CA TYR A 299 2.52 1.57 -23.03
C TYR A 299 0.99 1.55 -22.94
N THR A 300 0.37 2.70 -23.19
CA THR A 300 -1.08 2.83 -23.33
C THR A 300 -1.57 2.42 -24.71
N ASP A 301 -0.70 2.48 -25.71
CA ASP A 301 -1.03 2.11 -27.09
C ASP A 301 0.23 1.68 -27.85
N LEU A 302 0.02 0.91 -28.91
CA LEU A 302 1.04 0.47 -29.84
C LEU A 302 0.53 0.63 -31.27
N ILE A 303 1.03 1.65 -31.96
CA ILE A 303 0.57 2.04 -33.29
C ILE A 303 1.54 1.49 -34.34
N ASN A 304 1.05 0.73 -35.33
CA ASN A 304 1.88 0.29 -36.45
C ASN A 304 2.04 1.42 -37.48
N PHE A 305 3.27 1.71 -37.91
CA PHE A 305 3.59 2.73 -38.90
C PHE A 305 4.65 2.24 -39.89
N GLY A 306 4.20 1.58 -40.96
CA GLY A 306 5.10 1.06 -42.00
C GLY A 306 6.08 0.03 -41.43
N SER A 307 7.38 0.29 -41.58
CA SER A 307 8.46 -0.53 -41.00
C SER A 307 8.72 -0.27 -39.52
N HIS A 308 7.95 0.60 -38.88
CA HIS A 308 8.10 0.97 -37.48
C HIS A 308 6.83 0.70 -36.67
N ARG A 309 6.98 0.68 -35.35
CA ARG A 309 5.87 0.78 -34.40
C ARG A 309 6.13 1.96 -33.47
N VAL A 310 5.06 2.58 -33.00
CA VAL A 310 5.09 3.69 -32.05
C VAL A 310 4.46 3.22 -30.76
N ARG A 311 5.24 3.16 -29.69
CA ARG A 311 4.75 2.89 -28.33
C ARG A 311 4.33 4.22 -27.71
N VAL A 312 3.10 4.30 -27.23
CA VAL A 312 2.54 5.51 -26.62
C VAL A 312 2.59 5.37 -25.11
N MET A 313 3.50 6.08 -24.47
CA MET A 313 3.61 6.10 -23.02
C MET A 313 2.67 7.16 -22.44
N PRO A 314 1.99 6.88 -21.32
CA PRO A 314 1.17 7.87 -20.66
C PRO A 314 2.05 8.95 -20.01
N PRO A 315 1.51 10.16 -19.80
CA PRO A 315 2.20 11.20 -19.03
C PRO A 315 2.42 10.79 -17.57
N ASN A 316 1.58 9.89 -17.04
CA ASN A 316 1.67 9.38 -15.68
C ASN A 316 1.15 7.93 -15.62
N TYR A 317 1.90 7.05 -14.94
CA TYR A 317 1.54 5.66 -14.63
C TYR A 317 0.13 5.52 -14.05
N ARG A 318 -0.25 6.39 -13.12
CA ARG A 318 -1.42 6.18 -12.26
C ARG A 318 -2.73 6.49 -12.94
N TYR A 319 -2.71 7.48 -13.82
CA TYR A 319 -3.82 7.81 -14.68
C TYR A 319 -3.34 7.74 -16.12
N PRO A 320 -3.11 6.52 -16.65
CA PRO A 320 -2.66 6.37 -18.02
C PRO A 320 -3.70 6.93 -19.01
N TYR A 321 -4.93 7.15 -18.54
CA TYR A 321 -6.05 7.68 -19.29
C TYR A 321 -6.43 9.13 -18.94
N SER A 322 -5.73 9.83 -18.04
CA SER A 322 -6.16 11.20 -17.66
C SER A 322 -6.14 12.18 -18.82
N GLY A 323 -5.43 11.87 -19.92
CA GLY A 323 -5.33 12.74 -21.10
C GLY A 323 -4.66 14.09 -20.83
N LEU A 324 -4.20 14.32 -19.58
CA LEU A 324 -3.58 15.54 -19.11
C LEU A 324 -2.08 15.30 -19.01
N GLY A 325 -1.31 16.00 -19.83
CA GLY A 325 0.15 15.98 -19.85
C GLY A 325 0.74 15.47 -21.17
N PRO A 326 2.00 15.82 -21.46
CA PRO A 326 2.69 15.39 -22.67
C PRO A 326 2.83 13.86 -22.70
N LYS A 327 2.52 13.25 -23.85
CA LYS A 327 2.75 11.83 -24.09
C LYS A 327 4.16 11.64 -24.64
N ILE A 328 4.82 10.58 -24.21
CA ILE A 328 6.08 10.16 -24.81
C ILE A 328 5.76 9.10 -25.88
N LEU A 329 6.23 9.33 -27.10
CA LEU A 329 6.13 8.39 -28.21
C LEU A 329 7.51 7.80 -28.46
N GLU A 330 7.62 6.49 -28.34
CA GLU A 330 8.84 5.76 -28.66
C GLU A 330 8.66 5.02 -29.98
N ILE A 331 9.50 5.32 -30.96
CA ILE A 331 9.51 4.65 -32.26
C ILE A 331 10.50 3.48 -32.18
N ILE A 332 10.05 2.29 -32.56
CA ILE A 332 10.85 1.06 -32.63
C ILE A 332 10.71 0.43 -34.02
N GLU A 333 11.65 -0.43 -34.41
CA GLU A 333 11.51 -1.24 -35.62
C GLU A 333 10.32 -2.20 -35.48
N ALA A 334 9.54 -2.37 -36.54
CA ALA A 334 8.36 -3.24 -36.52
C ALA A 334 8.70 -4.72 -36.36
N THR A 335 9.94 -5.10 -36.62
CA THR A 335 10.46 -6.47 -36.43
C THR A 335 10.82 -6.77 -34.99
N ASP A 336 11.01 -5.75 -34.15
CA ASP A 336 11.50 -5.93 -32.80
C ASP A 336 10.38 -6.23 -31.79
N HIS A 337 10.78 -6.77 -30.63
CA HIS A 337 9.85 -7.08 -29.55
C HIS A 337 9.37 -5.77 -28.88
N PRO A 338 8.05 -5.50 -28.83
CA PRO A 338 7.53 -4.21 -28.38
C PRO A 338 7.93 -3.84 -26.95
N ASP A 339 8.12 -4.83 -26.08
CA ASP A 339 8.40 -4.57 -24.65
C ASP A 339 9.87 -4.26 -24.35
N HIS A 340 10.80 -4.60 -25.26
CA HIS A 340 12.25 -4.57 -24.97
C HIS A 340 13.09 -3.93 -26.06
N ALA A 341 12.51 -3.61 -27.22
CA ALA A 341 13.23 -2.94 -28.29
C ALA A 341 13.72 -1.55 -27.80
N PRO A 342 15.00 -1.22 -28.01
CA PRO A 342 15.46 0.15 -27.80
C PRO A 342 14.77 1.07 -28.82
N PRO A 343 14.30 2.27 -28.42
CA PRO A 343 13.71 3.21 -29.36
C PRO A 343 14.75 3.70 -30.36
N VAL A 344 14.39 3.71 -31.65
CA VAL A 344 15.17 4.40 -32.70
C VAL A 344 14.93 5.90 -32.65
N ALA A 345 13.83 6.35 -32.06
CA ALA A 345 13.53 7.75 -31.77
C ALA A 345 12.53 7.88 -30.62
N THR A 346 12.61 8.99 -29.88
CA THR A 346 11.65 9.36 -28.83
C THR A 346 11.15 10.77 -29.08
N LEU A 347 9.83 10.97 -28.99
CA LEU A 347 9.16 12.26 -29.21
C LEU A 347 8.28 12.58 -28.01
N GLU A 348 8.38 13.81 -27.50
CA GLU A 348 7.40 14.33 -26.55
C GLU A 348 6.31 15.07 -27.32
N VAL A 349 5.05 14.67 -27.11
CA VAL A 349 3.89 15.25 -27.77
C VAL A 349 2.99 15.83 -26.69
N ASP A 350 2.95 17.16 -26.61
CA ASP A 350 2.00 17.86 -25.74
C ASP A 350 0.59 17.33 -25.97
N ALA A 351 -0.13 17.07 -24.87
CA ALA A 351 -1.57 16.84 -24.98
C ALA A 351 -2.15 18.03 -25.74
N LEU A 352 -2.69 17.77 -26.93
CA LEU A 352 -3.33 18.81 -27.74
C LEU A 352 -4.32 19.52 -26.82
N SER A 353 -3.98 20.74 -26.39
CA SER A 353 -4.94 21.64 -25.80
C SER A 353 -6.05 21.72 -26.82
N ASN A 354 -7.25 21.28 -26.41
CA ASN A 354 -8.43 21.14 -27.28
C ASN A 354 -8.30 22.06 -28.48
N CYS A 355 -8.08 21.51 -29.68
CA CYS A 355 -8.12 22.31 -30.89
C CYS A 355 -9.54 22.86 -31.02
N THR A 356 -9.82 23.98 -30.35
CA THR A 356 -10.94 24.83 -30.64
C THR A 356 -10.61 25.42 -31.99
N VAL A 357 -11.06 24.74 -33.05
CA VAL A 357 -11.11 25.32 -34.37
C VAL A 357 -11.94 26.58 -34.21
N GLY A 358 -11.26 27.73 -34.16
CA GLY A 358 -11.91 29.02 -34.19
C GLY A 358 -12.70 29.08 -35.48
N LEU A 359 -14.02 28.87 -35.39
CA LEU A 359 -14.92 29.23 -36.46
C LEU A 359 -14.78 30.73 -36.63
N GLY A 360 -13.98 31.13 -37.61
CA GLY A 360 -13.79 32.52 -37.98
C GLY A 360 -15.15 33.19 -38.16
N SER A 361 -15.44 34.14 -37.29
CA SER A 361 -16.61 35.00 -37.42
C SER A 361 -16.46 35.81 -38.71
N ARG A 362 -17.31 35.49 -39.70
CA ARG A 362 -17.50 36.33 -40.88
C ARG A 362 -17.87 37.75 -40.44
N PRO A 363 -17.26 38.80 -40.98
CA PRO A 363 -17.67 40.16 -40.69
C PRO A 363 -18.97 40.47 -41.44
N GLY A 364 -20.00 40.88 -40.71
CA GLY A 364 -21.13 41.59 -41.28
C GLY A 364 -22.50 41.00 -40.94
N LEU A 365 -23.11 41.53 -39.87
CA LEU A 365 -24.46 42.08 -39.93
C LEU A 365 -24.76 42.81 -38.61
N ARG A 366 -24.79 44.14 -38.70
CA ARG A 366 -25.40 45.02 -37.70
C ARG A 366 -26.89 44.65 -37.57
N ARG A 367 -27.35 44.40 -36.35
CA ARG A 367 -28.70 44.81 -35.93
C ARG A 367 -28.71 45.12 -34.43
N ALA A 368 -29.33 46.26 -34.13
CA ALA A 368 -29.53 46.82 -32.81
C ALA A 368 -30.66 46.09 -32.05
N GLY A 369 -30.63 46.14 -30.71
CA GLY A 369 -31.85 46.05 -29.91
C GLY A 369 -31.79 45.19 -28.65
N ALA A 370 -31.73 45.90 -27.52
CA ALA A 370 -32.43 45.63 -26.26
C ALA A 370 -32.04 44.44 -25.34
N SER A 371 -31.94 44.83 -24.08
CA SER A 371 -31.67 44.12 -22.84
C SER A 371 -32.76 43.18 -22.31
N ARG A 372 -32.31 42.21 -21.50
CA ARG A 372 -32.91 41.57 -20.29
C ARG A 372 -33.21 40.07 -20.43
N GLY A 373 -32.78 39.31 -19.42
CA GLY A 373 -33.48 38.11 -18.95
C GLY A 373 -32.63 36.84 -18.84
N LEU A 374 -32.45 36.37 -17.59
CA LEU A 374 -31.97 35.04 -17.22
C LEU A 374 -32.77 33.90 -17.89
N SER A 375 -32.10 32.79 -18.27
CA SER A 375 -32.52 31.42 -17.88
C SER A 375 -31.50 30.35 -18.30
N ARG A 376 -31.38 29.34 -17.45
CA ARG A 376 -30.65 28.08 -17.62
C ARG A 376 -31.17 27.30 -18.83
N HIS A 377 -30.29 26.76 -19.67
CA HIS A 377 -30.51 25.50 -20.39
C HIS A 377 -29.20 24.71 -20.46
N VAL A 378 -29.24 23.51 -19.91
CA VAL A 378 -28.27 22.43 -20.11
C VAL A 378 -28.51 21.90 -21.53
N GLY A 379 -27.50 21.96 -22.38
CA GLY A 379 -27.52 21.37 -23.71
C GLY A 379 -26.43 20.31 -23.82
N ASP A 380 -26.86 19.08 -24.08
CA ASP A 380 -26.01 17.96 -24.50
C ASP A 380 -25.10 18.37 -25.66
N VAL A 381 -23.80 18.13 -25.52
CA VAL A 381 -22.83 18.31 -26.60
C VAL A 381 -22.44 16.93 -27.12
N HIS A 382 -22.79 16.67 -28.38
CA HIS A 382 -22.36 15.53 -29.17
C HIS A 382 -20.82 15.41 -29.22
N HIS A 383 -20.28 14.34 -28.63
CA HIS A 383 -18.91 13.87 -28.81
C HIS A 383 -18.76 13.02 -30.08
N GLU A 384 -18.90 13.61 -31.26
CA GLU A 384 -18.55 12.93 -32.52
C GLU A 384 -18.13 13.97 -33.56
N ARG A 385 -16.84 14.30 -33.63
CA ARG A 385 -16.19 14.86 -34.87
C ARG A 385 -14.67 15.12 -34.84
N CYS A 386 -13.92 14.74 -33.82
CA CYS A 386 -12.44 14.87 -33.87
C CYS A 386 -11.71 13.66 -34.50
N ALA A 387 -12.39 12.51 -34.69
CA ALA A 387 -11.73 11.28 -35.14
C ALA A 387 -11.62 11.12 -36.67
N GLU A 388 -12.25 11.97 -37.49
CA GLU A 388 -12.42 11.68 -38.93
C GLU A 388 -11.30 12.18 -39.87
N HIS A 389 -10.26 12.87 -39.38
CA HIS A 389 -9.26 13.47 -40.28
C HIS A 389 -7.91 12.75 -40.42
N TRP A 390 -7.61 11.71 -39.63
CA TRP A 390 -6.27 11.09 -39.69
C TRP A 390 -6.21 9.59 -39.95
N LEU A 391 -7.33 8.85 -40.01
CA LEU A 391 -7.28 7.39 -40.22
C LEU A 391 -8.37 6.88 -41.16
N ARG A 392 -8.04 6.70 -42.45
CA ARG A 392 -8.72 5.71 -43.31
C ARG A 392 -7.76 5.05 -44.29
N PRO A 393 -7.56 3.72 -44.19
CA PRO A 393 -7.37 2.88 -45.36
C PRO A 393 -8.75 2.33 -45.79
N ARG A 394 -9.23 2.71 -46.97
CA ARG A 394 -10.38 2.07 -47.62
C ARG A 394 -9.88 0.88 -48.45
N ARG A 395 -10.30 -0.35 -48.11
CA ARG A 395 -11.01 -1.28 -49.02
C ARG A 395 -11.33 -2.60 -48.30
N ARG A 396 -12.64 -2.89 -48.17
CA ARG A 396 -13.18 -4.24 -47.96
C ARG A 396 -13.20 -4.97 -49.30
N LEU A 397 -12.65 -6.18 -49.36
CA LEU A 397 -13.03 -7.19 -50.35
C LEU A 397 -13.90 -8.23 -49.63
N ARG A 398 -15.12 -8.42 -50.12
CA ARG A 398 -16.03 -9.50 -49.73
C ARG A 398 -15.57 -10.79 -50.41
N GLY A 399 -15.39 -11.85 -49.64
CA GLY A 399 -15.27 -13.24 -50.12
C GLY A 399 -16.19 -14.15 -49.28
N ARG A 400 -16.97 -14.99 -49.96
CA ARG A 400 -18.00 -15.91 -49.43
C ARG A 400 -17.41 -17.01 -48.53
N PRO A 401 -18.24 -17.67 -47.69
CA PRO A 401 -17.81 -18.79 -46.86
C PRO A 401 -17.74 -20.08 -47.69
N LEU A 402 -16.68 -20.88 -47.46
CA LEU A 402 -16.60 -22.27 -47.87
C LEU A 402 -16.97 -23.14 -46.68
N MET A 403 -18.06 -23.90 -46.79
CA MET A 403 -18.26 -25.13 -46.04
C MET A 403 -17.30 -26.20 -46.56
N LEU A 404 -16.74 -27.01 -45.65
CA LEU A 404 -16.53 -28.43 -45.87
C LEU A 404 -16.32 -29.15 -44.53
N ASP A 405 -16.80 -30.38 -44.54
CA ASP A 405 -17.10 -31.29 -43.45
C ASP A 405 -15.90 -31.93 -42.72
N ASP A 406 -16.20 -32.25 -41.46
CA ASP A 406 -16.03 -33.55 -40.78
C ASP A 406 -14.79 -34.43 -41.06
N HIS A 407 -13.97 -34.65 -40.01
CA HIS A 407 -13.66 -35.98 -39.44
C HIS A 407 -12.35 -36.00 -38.62
N ARG A 408 -12.45 -36.22 -37.31
CA ARG A 408 -11.94 -37.42 -36.57
C ARG A 408 -11.74 -37.14 -35.08
N ARG A 409 -12.45 -37.97 -34.31
CA ARG A 409 -12.33 -38.18 -32.86
C ARG A 409 -11.04 -38.92 -32.53
N SER A 410 -10.42 -38.59 -31.40
CA SER A 410 -9.68 -39.54 -30.57
C SER A 410 -9.87 -39.17 -29.10
N ALA A 411 -10.65 -39.99 -28.41
CA ALA A 411 -10.92 -39.91 -26.98
C ALA A 411 -9.80 -40.58 -26.18
N LEU A 412 -9.42 -40.00 -25.04
CA LEU A 412 -8.62 -40.64 -24.00
C LEU A 412 -9.52 -41.13 -22.86
N PRO A 413 -9.19 -42.25 -22.19
CA PRO A 413 -10.15 -42.99 -21.38
C PRO A 413 -10.15 -42.56 -19.91
N THR A 414 -11.35 -42.61 -19.32
CA THR A 414 -11.62 -42.53 -17.87
C THR A 414 -11.32 -43.87 -17.20
N PRO A 415 -10.69 -43.91 -16.01
CA PRO A 415 -10.54 -45.17 -15.28
C PRO A 415 -11.82 -45.51 -14.50
N ARG A 416 -12.26 -46.77 -14.68
CA ARG A 416 -13.41 -47.41 -14.04
C ARG A 416 -13.17 -47.66 -12.54
N ARG A 417 -14.20 -47.38 -11.75
CA ARG A 417 -14.44 -47.98 -10.43
C ARG A 417 -14.67 -49.48 -10.57
N GLY A 418 -13.97 -50.27 -9.74
CA GLY A 418 -14.26 -51.69 -9.50
C GLY A 418 -14.38 -51.92 -8.01
N ALA A 419 -15.50 -52.51 -7.59
CA ALA A 419 -15.78 -52.92 -6.21
C ALA A 419 -15.92 -54.45 -6.14
N ARG A 420 -15.73 -54.99 -4.91
CA ARG A 420 -15.94 -56.38 -4.41
C ARG A 420 -14.78 -57.35 -4.67
N GLY A 421 -14.35 -58.19 -3.72
CA GLY A 421 -14.79 -58.44 -2.35
C GLY A 421 -13.99 -59.57 -1.67
N MET A 422 -14.14 -59.67 -0.34
CA MET A 422 -14.01 -60.84 0.58
C MET A 422 -12.89 -61.90 0.37
N SER A 423 -12.08 -62.15 1.42
CA SER A 423 -12.10 -63.42 2.20
C SER A 423 -10.88 -63.63 3.14
N ARG A 424 -11.18 -63.79 4.44
CA ARG A 424 -10.63 -64.67 5.50
C ARG A 424 -9.13 -64.74 5.87
N ARG A 425 -8.94 -64.58 7.20
CA ARG A 425 -8.11 -65.35 8.18
C ARG A 425 -6.63 -65.60 7.87
N HIS A 426 -5.73 -65.08 8.72
CA HIS A 426 -5.30 -65.75 9.94
C HIS A 426 -4.79 -64.74 10.98
#